data_AF-A0A3D2T0G8-F1
#
_entry.id   AF-A0A3D2T0G8-F1
#
_cell.length_a   1.000
_cell.length_b   1.000
_cell.length_c   1.000
_cell.angle_alpha   90.00
_cell.angle_beta   90.00
_cell.angle_gamma   90.00
#
_symmetry.space_group_name_H-M   'P 1'
#
loop_
_entity.id
_entity.type
_entity.pdbx_description
1 polymer ?
#
loop_
_entity_poly.entity_id
_entity_poly.type
_entity_poly.pdbx_seq_one_letter_code
_entity_poly.pdbx_strand_id
1 'polypeptide(L)'
;SMTGATVHYVDEEYDRGTIIGQSRVPVEPNDSAEVVAARVLEIEHRLYPLAAEHVCSALIEGRDPGPLELPELSSSTTTDLEHTE
;
A
#
# COMPACT_ATOMS: atom_id res chain seq x y z
N SER A 1 15.04 6.22 4.83
CA SER A 1 14.03 5.80 5.84
C SER A 1 12.89 5.11 5.11
N MET A 2 11.85 4.62 5.80
CA MET A 2 10.66 4.03 5.14
C MET A 2 9.43 4.86 5.46
N THR A 3 8.51 4.98 4.49
CA THR A 3 7.16 5.51 4.67
C THR A 3 6.15 4.59 3.95
N GLY A 4 4.87 4.94 3.90
CA GLY A 4 3.88 4.12 3.20
C GLY A 4 2.44 4.52 3.50
N ALA A 5 1.53 3.58 3.24
CA ALA A 5 0.11 3.74 3.49
C ALA A 5 -0.46 2.55 4.25
N THR A 6 -1.52 2.82 5.00
CA THR A 6 -2.26 1.85 5.80
C THR A 6 -3.74 1.97 5.46
N VAL A 7 -4.40 0.84 5.19
CA VAL A 7 -5.86 0.73 5.13
C VAL A 7 -6.32 0.10 6.43
N HIS A 8 -7.25 0.75 7.13
CA HIS A 8 -7.76 0.31 8.42
C HIS A 8 -9.26 0.60 8.52
N TYR A 9 -9.92 -0.08 9.45
CA TYR A 9 -11.30 0.24 9.77
C TYR A 9 -11.40 1.60 10.45
N VAL A 10 -12.53 2.28 10.25
CA VAL A 10 -12.85 3.52 10.96
C VAL A 10 -13.51 3.15 12.30
N ASP A 11 -13.06 3.77 13.38
CA ASP A 11 -13.70 3.72 14.70
C ASP A 11 -13.83 5.14 15.29
N GLU A 12 -14.19 5.24 16.57
CA GLU A 12 -14.37 6.51 17.27
C GLU A 12 -13.04 7.24 17.54
N GLU A 13 -11.92 6.51 17.50
CA GLU A 13 -10.59 7.05 17.73
C GLU A 13 -9.89 7.33 16.39
N TYR A 14 -9.61 8.60 16.13
CA TYR A 14 -8.93 9.01 14.89
C TYR A 14 -7.64 8.21 14.64
N ASP A 15 -7.54 7.61 13.45
CA ASP A 15 -6.41 6.80 12.95
C ASP A 15 -6.02 5.58 13.82
N ARG A 16 -6.98 4.96 14.54
CA ARG A 16 -6.68 3.82 15.45
C ARG A 16 -7.42 2.52 15.20
N GLY A 17 -8.35 2.49 14.25
CA GLY A 17 -9.05 1.25 13.95
C GLY A 17 -8.12 0.14 13.43
N THR A 18 -8.64 -1.09 13.47
CA THR A 18 -7.85 -2.29 13.16
C THR A 18 -7.33 -2.24 11.73
N ILE A 19 -6.03 -2.52 11.56
CA ILE A 19 -5.35 -2.52 10.26
C ILE A 19 -5.87 -3.68 9.42
N ILE A 20 -6.26 -3.37 8.19
CA ILE A 20 -6.62 -4.34 7.15
C ILE A 20 -5.40 -4.66 6.32
N GLY A 21 -4.66 -3.66 5.85
CA GLY A 21 -3.46 -3.87 5.04
C GLY A 21 -2.50 -2.69 5.12
N GLN A 22 -1.21 -2.95 4.91
CA GLN A 22 -0.18 -1.93 4.99
C GLN A 22 0.91 -2.19 3.94
N SER A 23 1.35 -1.13 3.26
CA SER A 23 2.46 -1.20 2.31
C SER A 23 3.49 -0.11 2.61
N ARG A 24 4.74 -0.33 2.23
CA ARG A 24 5.87 0.58 2.51
C ARG A 24 6.65 0.88 1.24
N VAL A 25 7.19 2.10 1.19
CA VAL A 25 8.07 2.59 0.13
C VAL A 25 9.31 3.23 0.75
N PRO A 26 10.47 3.15 0.09
CA PRO A 26 11.67 3.82 0.56
C PRO A 26 11.53 5.34 0.45
N VAL A 27 12.25 6.05 1.31
CA VAL A 27 12.52 7.49 1.19
C VAL A 27 14.01 7.64 0.93
N GLU A 28 14.35 8.10 -0.27
CA GLU A 28 15.71 8.30 -0.74
C GLU A 28 16.28 9.64 -0.23
N PRO A 29 17.61 9.76 -0.06
CA PRO A 29 18.23 10.96 0.53
C PRO A 29 17.90 12.29 -0.17
N ASN A 30 17.56 12.25 -1.45
CA ASN A 30 17.29 13.43 -2.28
C ASN A 30 15.83 13.53 -2.73
N ASP A 31 14.93 12.72 -2.17
CA ASP A 31 13.50 12.83 -2.51
C ASP A 31 12.96 14.18 -2.01
N SER A 32 12.17 14.86 -2.86
CA SER A 32 11.28 15.92 -2.39
C SER A 32 10.01 15.32 -1.79
N ALA A 33 9.27 16.11 -1.01
CA ALA A 33 8.00 15.65 -0.44
C ALA A 33 7.00 15.20 -1.53
N GLU A 34 7.01 15.86 -2.69
CA GLU A 34 6.18 15.52 -3.83
C GLU A 34 6.55 14.16 -4.44
N VAL A 35 7.85 13.84 -4.53
CA VAL A 35 8.33 12.54 -5.01
C VAL A 35 7.90 11.42 -4.07
N VAL A 36 8.05 11.63 -2.76
CA VAL A 36 7.59 10.67 -1.75
C VAL A 36 6.07 10.49 -1.83
N ALA A 37 5.30 11.58 -1.93
CA ALA A 37 3.85 11.54 -2.01
C ALA A 37 3.37 10.80 -3.27
N ALA A 38 4.00 11.02 -4.43
CA ALA A 38 3.68 10.28 -5.65
C ALA A 38 3.93 8.77 -5.48
N ARG A 39 5.05 8.39 -4.85
CA ARG A 39 5.38 6.98 -4.57
C ARG A 39 4.40 6.34 -3.58
N VAL A 40 3.94 7.08 -2.57
CA VAL A 40 2.90 6.64 -1.65
C VAL A 40 1.55 6.48 -2.36
N LEU A 41 1.16 7.44 -3.22
CA LEU A 41 -0.07 7.37 -3.98
C LEU A 41 -0.10 6.16 -4.94
N GLU A 42 1.03 5.83 -5.56
CA GLU A 42 1.15 4.62 -6.39
C GLU A 42 0.87 3.33 -5.61
N ILE A 43 1.36 3.21 -4.37
CA ILE A 43 1.07 2.04 -3.54
C ILE A 43 -0.35 2.08 -2.96
N GLU A 44 -0.94 3.26 -2.72
CA GLU A 44 -2.34 3.39 -2.28
C GLU A 44 -3.31 2.83 -3.34
N HIS A 45 -3.08 3.18 -4.61
CA HIS A 45 -3.88 2.66 -5.73
C HIS A 45 -3.82 1.13 -5.88
N ARG A 46 -2.78 0.48 -5.34
CA ARG A 46 -2.66 -0.98 -5.32
C ARG A 46 -3.24 -1.56 -4.03
N LEU A 47 -2.90 -0.96 -2.89
CA LEU A 47 -3.27 -1.45 -1.56
C LEU A 47 -4.77 -1.38 -1.32
N TYR A 48 -5.41 -0.27 -1.68
CA TYR A 48 -6.82 -0.04 -1.40
C TYR A 48 -7.76 -1.08 -2.06
N PRO A 49 -7.68 -1.35 -3.38
CA PRO A 49 -8.55 -2.35 -3.99
C PRO A 49 -8.31 -3.76 -3.44
N LEU A 50 -7.06 -4.14 -3.14
CA LEU A 50 -6.74 -5.45 -2.54
C LEU A 50 -7.36 -5.58 -1.14
N ALA A 51 -7.25 -4.54 -0.31
CA ALA A 51 -7.86 -4.52 1.02
C ALA A 51 -9.39 -4.62 0.94
N ALA A 52 -10.02 -3.90 0.00
CA ALA A 52 -11.46 -3.97 -0.21
C ALA A 52 -11.91 -5.36 -0.68
N GLU A 53 -11.21 -5.94 -1.65
CA GLU A 53 -11.49 -7.29 -2.16
C GLU A 53 -11.36 -8.35 -1.07
N HIS A 54 -10.31 -8.27 -0.25
CA HIS A 54 -10.06 -9.18 0.88
C HIS A 54 -11.22 -9.16 1.88
N VAL A 55 -11.65 -7.96 2.29
CA VAL A 55 -12.79 -7.79 3.20
C VAL A 55 -14.09 -8.32 2.58
N CYS A 56 -14.38 -7.93 1.33
CA CYS A 56 -15.60 -8.39 0.65
C CYS A 56 -15.64 -9.92 0.52
N SER A 57 -14.52 -10.55 0.15
CA SER A 57 -14.43 -12.00 0.00
C SER A 57 -14.66 -12.73 1.33
N ALA A 58 -14.05 -12.25 2.41
CA ALA A 58 -14.25 -12.83 3.73
C ALA A 58 -15.71 -12.70 4.20
N LEU A 59 -16.34 -11.56 3.97
CA LEU A 59 -17.75 -11.33 4.31
C LEU A 59 -18.70 -12.27 3.53
N ILE A 60 -18.45 -12.48 2.24
CA ILE A 60 -19.22 -13.43 1.41
C ILE A 60 -19.09 -14.86 1.94
N GLU A 61 -17.90 -15.22 2.43
CA GLU A 61 -17.61 -16.54 2.99
C GLU A 61 -18.04 -16.69 4.47
N GLY A 62 -18.56 -15.62 5.10
CA GLY A 62 -18.94 -15.64 6.51
C GLY A 62 -17.76 -15.79 7.46
N ARG A 63 -16.57 -15.33 7.06
CA ARG A 63 -15.34 -15.37 7.86
C ARG A 63 -14.95 -13.97 8.33
N ASP A 64 -14.18 -13.91 9.40
CA ASP A 64 -13.40 -12.71 9.73
C ASP A 64 -12.28 -12.54 8.69
N PRO A 65 -12.15 -11.36 8.05
CA PRO A 65 -11.07 -11.11 7.10
C PRO A 65 -9.68 -11.24 7.72
N GLY A 66 -9.51 -10.84 8.99
CA GLY A 66 -8.16 -10.67 9.54
C GLY A 66 -7.29 -9.70 8.71
N PRO A 67 -5.98 -9.64 8.96
CA PRO A 67 -5.07 -8.83 8.16
C PRO A 67 -4.87 -9.41 6.76
N LEU A 68 -4.76 -8.53 5.78
CA LEU A 68 -4.35 -8.86 4.42
C LEU A 68 -2.85 -9.15 4.39
N GLU A 69 -2.51 -10.37 4.03
CA GLU A 69 -1.15 -10.79 3.71
C GLU A 69 -0.78 -10.33 2.30
N LEU A 70 0.05 -9.30 2.18
CA LEU A 70 0.53 -8.84 0.88
C LEU A 70 1.81 -9.61 0.50
N PRO A 71 1.90 -10.17 -0.72
CA PRO A 71 3.21 -10.54 -1.24
C PRO A 71 4.06 -9.27 -1.32
N GLU A 72 5.35 -9.37 -0.96
CA GLU A 72 6.32 -8.26 -1.07
C GLU A 72 6.16 -7.61 -2.45
N LEU A 73 5.54 -6.43 -2.49
CA LEU A 73 5.33 -5.68 -3.72
C LEU A 73 6.69 -5.14 -4.14
N SER A 74 7.51 -5.96 -4.76
CA SER A 74 8.84 -5.55 -5.22
C SER A 74 8.64 -4.34 -6.12
N SER A 75 9.21 -3.21 -5.71
CA SER A 75 9.31 -2.03 -6.57
C SER A 75 9.93 -2.50 -7.88
N SER A 76 9.12 -2.56 -8.94
CA SER A 76 9.61 -2.82 -10.30
C SER A 76 10.75 -1.84 -10.55
N THR A 77 11.98 -2.34 -10.57
CA THR A 77 13.11 -1.58 -11.08
C THR A 77 12.75 -1.21 -12.50
N THR A 78 12.50 0.07 -12.76
CA THR A 78 12.46 0.62 -14.12
C THR A 78 13.85 0.38 -14.73
N THR A 79 14.03 -0.78 -15.34
CA THR A 79 15.03 -0.99 -16.38
C THR A 79 14.25 -0.92 -17.67
N ASP A 80 14.25 0.23 -18.32
CA ASP A 80 13.92 0.28 -19.73
C ASP A 80 14.79 1.32 -20.44
N LEU A 81 15.71 0.73 -21.20
CA LEU A 81 16.35 1.15 -22.46
C LEU A 81 17.38 2.28 -22.45
N GLU A 82 18.64 1.86 -22.53
CA GLU A 82 19.65 2.46 -23.39
C GLU A 82 19.03 2.83 -24.75
N HIS A 83 18.93 4.12 -25.03
CA HIS A 83 18.88 4.61 -26.41
C HIS A 83 20.32 4.86 -26.85
N THR A 84 20.85 3.92 -27.62
CA THR A 84 21.92 4.18 -28.58
C THR A 84 21.36 5.11 -29.65
N GLU A 85 21.98 6.28 -29.84
CA GLU A 85 22.54 6.81 -31.10
C GLU A 85 23.15 8.20 -30.90
#